data_AF-A0A965DFL8-F1
#
_entry.id   AF-A0A965DFL8-F1
#
_cell.length_a   1.000
_cell.length_b   1.000
_cell.length_c   1.000
_cell.angle_alpha   90.00
_cell.angle_beta   90.00
_cell.angle_gamma   90.00
#
_symmetry.space_group_name_H-M   'P 1'
#
loop_
_entity.id
_entity.type
_entity.pdbx_description
1 polymer ?
#
loop_
_entity_poly.entity_id
_entity_poly.type
_entity_poly.pdbx_seq_one_letter_code
_entity_poly.pdbx_strand_id
1 'polypeptide(L)'
;GDKCSSRHGQKGTMGNIIPECDMPFTKEGIRPDIIINPHAIPSRMTIGQLKETLLGKVLLELGLFGDGTSFGNLDVKTISKELQKLGYESYGNEVLYNGLTGEQLETNIFFGPVFYQRLKHMVNDKQHSRAIGPMVNLTRQPAEGRSRDGGFRIGEMERDVMLAHGMSRFCRERLYDVSDKYSVHVCKKCGMMASYNDGTQNRMFAKSDFTIHLCRTCDNMTDFARVEIPYAYKLMAQELQTINVVPRIITE
;
A
#
# COMPACT_ATOMS: atom_id res chain seq x y z
N GLY A 1 0.94 1.68 -13.53
CA GLY A 1 0.27 1.48 -12.22
C GLY A 1 -0.82 2.49 -11.89
N ASP A 2 -1.08 3.50 -12.74
CA ASP A 2 -2.17 4.45 -12.49
C ASP A 2 -3.54 3.76 -12.63
N LYS A 3 -4.53 4.25 -11.88
CA LYS A 3 -5.86 3.63 -11.85
C LYS A 3 -6.79 4.21 -12.91
N CYS A 4 -7.47 3.31 -13.63
CA CYS A 4 -8.55 3.62 -14.56
C CYS A 4 -9.79 2.79 -14.19
N SER A 5 -10.97 3.22 -14.63
CA SER A 5 -12.22 2.47 -14.43
C SER A 5 -13.14 2.59 -15.63
N SER A 6 -13.86 1.51 -15.93
CA SER A 6 -15.06 1.60 -16.77
C SER A 6 -16.22 2.22 -15.98
N ARG A 7 -17.30 2.60 -16.68
CA ARG A 7 -18.56 3.07 -16.07
C ARG A 7 -19.28 1.96 -15.28
N HIS A 8 -18.92 0.70 -15.50
CA HIS A 8 -19.53 -0.47 -14.88
C HIS A 8 -18.74 -0.99 -13.67
N GLY A 9 -17.96 -0.14 -13.01
CA GLY A 9 -17.23 -0.47 -11.78
C GLY A 9 -16.00 -1.37 -11.97
N GLN A 10 -15.59 -1.61 -13.23
CA GLN A 10 -14.36 -2.34 -13.51
C GLN A 10 -13.15 -1.41 -13.38
N LYS A 11 -12.64 -1.30 -12.14
CA LYS A 11 -11.39 -0.60 -11.84
C LYS A 11 -10.18 -1.51 -12.04
N GLY A 12 -9.13 -0.97 -12.64
CA GLY A 12 -7.85 -1.64 -12.85
C GLY A 12 -6.68 -0.66 -12.79
N THR A 13 -5.47 -1.19 -12.79
CA THR A 13 -4.23 -0.41 -12.93
C THR A 13 -3.55 -0.76 -14.24
N MET A 14 -2.86 0.20 -14.86
CA MET A 14 -2.02 -0.08 -16.03
C MET A 14 -0.85 -0.99 -15.61
N GLY A 15 -0.82 -2.21 -16.15
CA GLY A 15 0.21 -3.22 -15.88
C GLY A 15 1.42 -3.08 -16.79
N ASN A 16 1.19 -3.12 -18.10
CA ASN A 16 2.21 -2.97 -19.13
C ASN A 16 1.79 -1.92 -20.17
N ILE A 17 2.76 -1.21 -20.76
CA ILE A 17 2.57 -0.33 -21.91
C ILE A 17 3.29 -0.99 -23.07
N ILE A 18 2.51 -1.51 -24.01
CA ILE A 18 3.01 -2.23 -25.17
C ILE A 18 3.17 -1.23 -26.31
N PRO A 19 4.31 -1.21 -27.03
CA PRO A 19 4.47 -0.40 -28.23
C PRO A 19 3.40 -0.74 -29.27
N GLU A 20 2.96 0.25 -30.06
CA GLU A 20 1.89 0.05 -31.04
C GLU A 20 2.21 -1.05 -32.07
N CYS A 21 3.48 -1.20 -32.47
CA CYS A 21 3.91 -2.24 -33.42
C CYS A 21 3.66 -3.66 -32.92
N ASP A 22 3.68 -3.88 -31.60
CA ASP A 22 3.54 -5.20 -30.99
C ASP A 22 2.08 -5.50 -30.62
N MET A 23 1.18 -4.52 -30.78
CA MET A 23 -0.23 -4.68 -30.45
C MET A 23 -0.95 -5.54 -31.48
N PRO A 24 -1.91 -6.39 -31.05
CA PRO A 24 -2.75 -7.12 -31.98
C PRO A 24 -3.61 -6.15 -32.80
N PHE A 25 -3.82 -6.48 -34.07
CA PHE A 25 -4.53 -5.60 -35.00
C PHE A 25 -5.61 -6.33 -35.79
N THR A 26 -6.65 -5.61 -36.21
CA THR A 26 -7.72 -6.14 -37.06
C THR A 26 -7.28 -6.22 -38.52
N LYS A 27 -8.07 -6.88 -39.39
CA LYS A 27 -7.82 -6.90 -40.85
C LYS A 27 -7.72 -5.49 -41.47
N GLU A 28 -8.31 -4.49 -40.82
CA GLU A 28 -8.37 -3.09 -41.24
C GLU A 28 -7.22 -2.27 -40.65
N GLY A 29 -6.37 -2.88 -39.83
CA GLY A 29 -5.24 -2.23 -39.17
C GLY A 29 -5.61 -1.50 -37.87
N ILE A 30 -6.82 -1.69 -37.35
CA ILE A 30 -7.25 -1.08 -36.09
C ILE A 30 -6.56 -1.79 -34.92
N ARG A 31 -5.99 -1.04 -33.99
CA ARG A 31 -5.32 -1.55 -32.79
C ARG A 31 -6.07 -1.12 -31.52
N PRO A 32 -6.14 -1.95 -30.48
CA PRO A 32 -6.77 -1.57 -29.22
C PRO A 32 -5.91 -0.59 -28.43
N ASP A 33 -6.54 0.34 -27.72
CA ASP A 33 -5.85 1.16 -26.71
C ASP A 33 -5.68 0.43 -25.37
N ILE A 34 -6.67 -0.41 -25.01
CA ILE A 34 -6.72 -1.11 -23.72
C ILE A 34 -7.09 -2.58 -23.96
N ILE A 35 -6.26 -3.49 -23.45
CA ILE A 35 -6.54 -4.93 -23.40
C ILE A 35 -6.92 -5.29 -21.97
N ILE A 36 -8.08 -5.95 -21.80
CA ILE A 36 -8.61 -6.35 -20.49
C ILE A 36 -8.59 -7.87 -20.41
N ASN A 37 -8.26 -8.41 -19.24
CA ASN A 37 -8.30 -9.84 -19.00
C ASN A 37 -9.75 -10.37 -19.07
N PRO A 38 -10.05 -11.38 -19.92
CA PRO A 38 -11.38 -11.99 -20.00
C PRO A 38 -11.93 -12.52 -18.67
N HIS A 39 -11.05 -12.97 -17.76
CA HIS A 39 -11.46 -13.48 -16.45
C HIS A 39 -12.19 -12.43 -15.58
N ALA A 40 -12.04 -11.14 -15.88
CA ALA A 40 -12.70 -10.07 -15.13
C ALA A 40 -14.22 -9.95 -15.39
N ILE A 41 -14.73 -10.58 -16.46
CA ILE A 41 -16.13 -10.42 -16.90
C ILE A 41 -17.07 -11.45 -16.26
N PRO A 42 -16.83 -12.78 -16.32
CA PRO A 42 -17.79 -13.77 -15.81
C PRO A 42 -18.01 -13.66 -14.30
N SER A 43 -16.95 -13.42 -13.53
CA SER A 43 -17.03 -13.37 -12.07
C SER A 43 -17.75 -12.13 -11.53
N ARG A 44 -17.80 -11.04 -12.31
CA ARG A 44 -18.41 -9.77 -11.88
C ARG A 44 -19.77 -9.51 -12.51
N MET A 45 -20.18 -10.35 -13.47
CA MET A 45 -21.49 -10.27 -14.15
C MET A 45 -21.79 -8.87 -14.73
N THR A 46 -20.76 -8.15 -15.19
CA THR A 46 -20.89 -6.80 -15.76
C THR A 46 -21.34 -6.82 -17.22
N ILE A 47 -22.54 -7.38 -17.47
CA ILE A 47 -23.12 -7.52 -18.82
C ILE A 47 -23.33 -6.16 -19.48
N GLY A 48 -23.62 -5.13 -18.69
CA GLY A 48 -23.79 -3.76 -19.16
C GLY A 48 -22.59 -3.25 -19.97
N GLN A 49 -21.37 -3.62 -19.58
CA GLN A 49 -20.16 -3.21 -20.31
C GLN A 49 -20.08 -3.85 -21.69
N LEU A 50 -20.45 -5.13 -21.81
CA LEU A 50 -20.51 -5.81 -23.11
C LEU A 50 -21.59 -5.18 -24.01
N LYS A 51 -22.76 -4.85 -23.43
CA LYS A 51 -23.83 -4.15 -24.14
C LYS A 51 -23.40 -2.75 -24.60
N GLU A 52 -22.73 -1.98 -23.74
CA GLU A 52 -22.18 -0.65 -24.07
C GLU A 52 -21.18 -0.76 -25.23
N THR A 53 -20.31 -1.77 -25.21
CA THR A 53 -19.30 -2.00 -26.27
C THR A 53 -19.96 -2.28 -27.62
N LEU A 54 -20.95 -3.18 -27.65
CA LEU A 54 -21.69 -3.52 -28.87
C LEU A 54 -22.45 -2.32 -29.43
N LEU A 55 -23.16 -1.61 -28.56
CA LEU A 55 -23.92 -0.42 -28.95
C LEU A 55 -22.98 0.66 -29.49
N GLY A 56 -21.87 0.93 -28.80
CA GLY A 56 -20.87 1.91 -29.22
C GLY A 56 -20.33 1.63 -30.61
N LYS A 57 -20.10 0.34 -30.94
CA LYS A 57 -19.63 -0.07 -32.26
C LYS A 57 -20.62 0.27 -33.38
N VAL A 58 -21.91 -0.08 -33.20
CA VAL A 58 -22.97 0.27 -34.16
C VAL A 58 -23.09 1.78 -34.34
N LEU A 59 -23.00 2.53 -33.25
CA LEU A 59 -23.19 3.97 -33.26
C LEU A 59 -22.06 4.73 -33.95
N LEU A 60 -20.81 4.26 -33.82
CA LEU A 60 -19.68 4.85 -34.53
C LEU A 60 -19.83 4.72 -36.05
N GLU A 61 -20.28 3.56 -36.52
CA GLU A 61 -20.51 3.33 -37.96
C GLU A 61 -21.69 4.13 -38.52
N LEU A 62 -22.75 4.29 -37.74
CA LEU A 62 -23.92 5.09 -38.14
C LEU A 62 -23.72 6.61 -37.96
N GLY A 63 -22.70 7.02 -37.19
CA GLY A 63 -22.47 8.43 -36.83
C GLY A 63 -23.55 9.01 -35.91
N LEU A 64 -24.14 8.20 -35.03
CA LEU A 64 -25.25 8.59 -34.15
C LEU A 64 -24.87 8.54 -32.67
N PHE A 65 -25.60 9.27 -31.83
CA PHE A 65 -25.52 9.14 -30.38
C PHE A 65 -26.47 8.06 -29.87
N GLY A 66 -26.00 7.27 -28.92
CA GLY A 66 -26.77 6.19 -28.30
C GLY A 66 -27.54 6.65 -27.07
N ASP A 67 -28.79 6.23 -26.97
CA ASP A 67 -29.54 6.31 -25.71
C ASP A 67 -29.23 5.09 -24.84
N GLY A 68 -28.56 5.33 -23.71
CA GLY A 68 -28.24 4.34 -22.69
C GLY A 68 -29.12 4.42 -21.45
N THR A 69 -30.27 5.13 -21.52
CA THR A 69 -31.17 5.33 -20.39
C THR A 69 -31.72 4.00 -19.87
N SER A 70 -31.87 3.89 -18.55
CA SER A 70 -32.40 2.69 -17.92
C SER A 70 -33.85 2.45 -18.34
N PHE A 71 -34.26 1.18 -18.41
CA PHE A 71 -35.62 0.74 -18.80
C PHE A 71 -36.06 1.14 -20.22
N GLY A 72 -35.11 1.39 -21.14
CA GLY A 72 -35.41 1.59 -22.55
C GLY A 72 -35.78 0.29 -23.28
N ASN A 73 -36.48 0.42 -24.41
CA ASN A 73 -36.92 -0.70 -25.26
C ASN A 73 -35.81 -1.23 -26.20
N LEU A 74 -34.54 -0.99 -25.89
CA LEU A 74 -33.41 -1.36 -26.73
C LEU A 74 -32.84 -2.73 -26.31
N ASP A 75 -33.29 -3.77 -27.01
CA ASP A 75 -32.81 -5.14 -26.84
C ASP A 75 -31.45 -5.38 -27.53
N VAL A 76 -30.65 -6.27 -26.94
CA VAL A 76 -29.36 -6.70 -27.51
C VAL A 76 -29.53 -7.33 -28.90
N LYS A 77 -30.65 -8.04 -29.12
CA LYS A 77 -30.97 -8.64 -30.42
C LYS A 77 -31.09 -7.60 -31.54
N THR A 78 -31.61 -6.41 -31.22
CA THR A 78 -31.73 -5.32 -32.19
C THR A 78 -30.34 -4.79 -32.55
N ILE A 79 -29.47 -4.60 -31.56
CA ILE A 79 -28.08 -4.18 -31.77
C ILE A 79 -27.34 -5.19 -32.65
N SER A 80 -27.46 -6.49 -32.38
CA SER A 80 -26.84 -7.54 -33.19
C SER A 80 -27.32 -7.55 -34.65
N LYS A 81 -28.60 -7.25 -34.91
CA LYS A 81 -29.14 -7.15 -36.28
C LYS A 81 -28.60 -5.93 -37.02
N GLU A 82 -28.54 -4.77 -36.38
CA GLU A 82 -27.96 -3.57 -37.01
C GLU A 82 -26.48 -3.77 -37.30
N LEU A 83 -25.75 -4.40 -36.39
CA LEU A 83 -24.33 -4.70 -36.57
C LEU A 83 -24.07 -5.68 -37.75
N GLN A 84 -24.96 -6.66 -37.95
CA GLN A 84 -24.92 -7.52 -39.15
C GLN A 84 -25.20 -6.76 -40.45
N LYS A 85 -26.12 -5.78 -40.45
CA LYS A 85 -26.38 -4.94 -41.64
C LYS A 85 -25.16 -4.11 -42.04
N LEU A 86 -24.34 -3.75 -41.06
CA LEU A 86 -23.08 -3.02 -41.25
C LEU A 86 -21.91 -3.93 -41.67
N GLY A 87 -22.14 -5.25 -41.82
CA GLY A 87 -21.11 -6.20 -42.27
C GLY A 87 -20.20 -6.74 -41.17
N TYR A 88 -20.54 -6.51 -39.89
CA TYR A 88 -19.82 -7.06 -38.75
C TYR A 88 -20.46 -8.35 -38.21
N GLU A 89 -19.70 -9.12 -37.42
CA GLU A 89 -20.20 -10.33 -36.75
C GLU A 89 -21.15 -9.97 -35.60
N SER A 90 -22.29 -10.67 -35.49
CA SER A 90 -23.42 -10.28 -34.61
C SER A 90 -23.11 -10.07 -33.13
N TYR A 91 -22.03 -10.66 -32.62
CA TYR A 91 -21.62 -10.57 -31.22
C TYR A 91 -20.40 -9.66 -31.03
N GLY A 92 -19.99 -8.93 -32.06
CA GLY A 92 -18.88 -7.98 -32.00
C GLY A 92 -17.51 -8.63 -31.90
N ASN A 93 -17.40 -9.94 -32.16
CA ASN A 93 -16.12 -10.62 -32.22
C ASN A 93 -15.45 -10.36 -33.57
N GLU A 94 -14.15 -10.13 -33.53
CA GLU A 94 -13.33 -9.93 -34.72
C GLU A 94 -12.13 -10.86 -34.72
N VAL A 95 -11.65 -11.13 -35.93
CA VAL A 95 -10.38 -11.82 -36.14
C VAL A 95 -9.26 -10.80 -35.98
N LEU A 96 -8.37 -11.06 -35.03
CA LEU A 96 -7.17 -10.27 -34.80
C LEU A 96 -5.93 -11.06 -35.24
N TYR A 97 -4.87 -10.33 -35.59
CA TYR A 97 -3.56 -10.85 -35.94
C TYR A 97 -2.55 -10.49 -34.85
N ASN A 98 -1.58 -11.37 -34.62
CA ASN A 98 -0.51 -11.15 -33.67
C ASN A 98 0.43 -10.05 -34.18
N GLY A 99 0.67 -9.00 -33.37
CA GLY A 99 1.59 -7.91 -33.73
C GLY A 99 3.05 -8.35 -33.89
N LEU A 100 3.47 -9.43 -33.22
CA LEU A 100 4.85 -9.91 -33.25
C LEU A 100 5.12 -10.85 -34.43
N THR A 101 4.25 -11.85 -34.64
CA THR A 101 4.46 -12.87 -35.68
C THR A 101 3.73 -12.56 -36.98
N GLY A 102 2.71 -11.68 -36.95
CA GLY A 102 1.81 -11.42 -38.07
C GLY A 102 0.78 -12.54 -38.33
N GLU A 103 0.83 -13.63 -37.58
CA GLU A 103 -0.09 -14.76 -37.74
C GLU A 103 -1.49 -14.43 -37.21
N GLN A 104 -2.50 -15.02 -37.82
CA GLN A 104 -3.87 -14.91 -37.36
C GLN A 104 -4.04 -15.63 -36.02
N LEU A 105 -4.72 -14.99 -35.06
CA LEU A 105 -5.06 -15.64 -33.80
C LEU A 105 -6.13 -16.73 -34.03
N GLU A 106 -5.98 -17.86 -33.35
CA GLU A 106 -6.89 -19.01 -33.49
C GLU A 106 -8.31 -18.73 -32.98
N THR A 107 -8.46 -17.73 -32.10
CA THR A 107 -9.73 -17.37 -31.47
C THR A 107 -10.21 -15.99 -31.91
N ASN A 108 -11.51 -15.85 -32.12
CA ASN A 108 -12.13 -14.54 -32.31
C ASN A 108 -12.13 -13.76 -31.00
N ILE A 109 -11.81 -12.47 -31.07
CA ILE A 109 -11.68 -11.60 -29.91
C ILE A 109 -12.81 -10.57 -29.92
N PHE A 110 -13.48 -10.42 -28.78
CA PHE A 110 -14.48 -9.38 -28.59
C PHE A 110 -13.83 -8.00 -28.63
N PHE A 111 -14.19 -7.18 -29.61
CA PHE A 111 -13.52 -5.91 -29.91
C PHE A 111 -14.52 -4.78 -30.15
N GLY A 112 -14.33 -3.65 -29.45
CA GLY A 112 -15.14 -2.45 -29.67
C GLY A 112 -14.83 -1.31 -28.70
N PRO A 113 -15.45 -0.13 -28.91
CA PRO A 113 -15.21 1.07 -28.12
C PRO A 113 -15.88 0.99 -26.76
N VAL A 114 -15.19 1.41 -25.70
CA VAL A 114 -15.74 1.51 -24.34
C VAL A 114 -15.28 2.79 -23.68
N PHE A 115 -16.17 3.44 -22.95
CA PHE A 115 -15.81 4.64 -22.20
C PHE A 115 -15.06 4.31 -20.90
N TYR A 116 -13.80 4.71 -20.84
CA TYR A 116 -12.95 4.60 -19.65
C TYR A 116 -12.69 5.96 -19.01
N GLN A 117 -12.59 5.96 -17.68
CA GLN A 117 -12.31 7.13 -16.86
C GLN A 117 -10.97 6.96 -16.14
N ARG A 118 -10.11 7.97 -16.22
CA ARG A 118 -8.91 8.05 -15.40
C ARG A 118 -9.28 8.45 -13.98
N LEU A 119 -8.80 7.69 -12.99
CA LEU A 119 -9.07 7.99 -11.58
C LEU A 119 -7.94 8.85 -10.99
N LYS A 120 -8.27 9.61 -9.93
CA LYS A 120 -7.31 10.46 -9.19
C LYS A 120 -6.16 9.70 -8.49
N HIS A 121 -6.19 8.38 -8.50
CA HIS A 121 -5.23 7.56 -7.73
C HIS A 121 -4.02 7.25 -8.60
N MET A 122 -3.02 8.12 -8.52
CA MET A 122 -1.76 8.00 -9.26
C MET A 122 -0.69 7.27 -8.44
N VAL A 123 0.20 6.53 -9.10
CA VAL A 123 1.28 5.80 -8.41
C VAL A 123 2.26 6.75 -7.75
N ASN A 124 2.61 7.85 -8.42
CA ASN A 124 3.53 8.86 -7.88
C ASN A 124 3.04 9.41 -6.53
N ASP A 125 1.73 9.51 -6.34
CA ASP A 125 1.10 9.97 -5.11
C ASP A 125 1.01 8.89 -4.02
N LYS A 126 1.40 7.64 -4.33
CA LYS A 126 1.41 6.52 -3.38
C LYS A 126 2.79 5.96 -3.06
N GLN A 127 3.77 6.06 -3.96
CA GLN A 127 5.13 5.58 -3.70
C GLN A 127 5.76 6.32 -2.51
N HIS A 128 6.15 5.58 -1.47
CA HIS A 128 6.78 6.13 -0.28
C HIS A 128 7.85 5.16 0.24
N SER A 129 8.98 5.71 0.64
CA SER A 129 10.09 4.95 1.22
C SER A 129 10.82 5.85 2.20
N ARG A 130 11.23 5.28 3.33
CA ARG A 130 11.95 5.99 4.38
C ARG A 130 13.04 5.10 4.94
N ALA A 131 14.24 5.65 5.09
CA ALA A 131 15.34 5.01 5.81
C ALA A 131 15.41 5.56 7.25
N ILE A 132 15.86 6.81 7.39
CA ILE A 132 15.88 7.58 8.64
C ILE A 132 15.13 8.88 8.37
N GLY A 133 14.35 9.37 9.35
CA GLY A 133 13.56 10.58 9.17
C GLY A 133 13.15 11.19 10.50
N PRO A 134 12.24 12.18 10.48
CA PRO A 134 11.80 12.88 11.69
C PRO A 134 11.14 11.93 12.68
N MET A 135 11.27 12.26 13.96
CA MET A 135 10.69 11.54 15.09
C MET A 135 9.74 12.46 15.85
N VAL A 136 8.73 11.87 16.48
CA VAL A 136 7.81 12.57 17.39
C VAL A 136 8.54 12.88 18.69
N ASN A 137 8.52 14.13 19.15
CA ASN A 137 9.26 14.54 20.35
C ASN A 137 8.87 13.77 21.62
N LEU A 138 7.58 13.48 21.79
CA LEU A 138 7.07 12.80 22.98
C LEU A 138 7.59 11.37 23.07
N THR A 139 7.33 10.54 22.04
CA THR A 139 7.59 9.09 22.03
C THR A 139 8.91 8.70 21.38
N ARG A 140 9.61 9.64 20.73
CA ARG A 140 10.81 9.39 19.90
C ARG A 140 10.62 8.34 18.81
N GLN A 141 9.37 8.06 18.43
CA GLN A 141 9.05 7.14 17.34
C GLN A 141 9.02 7.89 16.01
N PRO A 142 9.20 7.19 14.87
CA PRO A 142 8.96 7.75 13.54
C PRO A 142 7.67 8.56 13.44
N ALA A 143 7.73 9.73 12.79
CA ALA A 143 6.54 10.53 12.52
C ALA A 143 5.52 9.77 11.66
N GLU A 144 4.26 10.21 11.67
CA GLU A 144 3.20 9.66 10.82
C GLU A 144 3.03 10.45 9.54
N GLY A 145 2.64 9.75 8.47
CA GLY A 145 2.21 10.33 7.20
C GLY A 145 3.34 10.57 6.20
N ARG A 146 3.07 10.26 4.93
CA ARG A 146 4.03 10.43 3.83
C ARG A 146 4.53 11.86 3.69
N SER A 147 3.64 12.86 3.82
CA SER A 147 3.98 14.27 3.66
C SER A 147 4.98 14.78 4.71
N ARG A 148 5.14 14.06 5.82
CA ARG A 148 6.07 14.37 6.91
C ARG A 148 7.25 13.40 6.95
N ASP A 149 7.50 12.69 5.86
CA ASP A 149 8.50 11.62 5.79
C ASP A 149 8.36 10.61 6.94
N GLY A 150 7.09 10.23 7.18
CA GLY A 150 6.71 9.34 8.27
C GLY A 150 7.05 7.87 8.02
N GLY A 151 7.17 7.11 9.10
CA GLY A 151 7.43 5.67 9.07
C GLY A 151 6.20 4.85 8.68
N PHE A 152 6.44 3.58 8.35
CA PHE A 152 5.38 2.58 8.23
C PHE A 152 5.14 1.93 9.59
N ARG A 153 3.88 1.68 9.90
CA ARG A 153 3.48 1.05 11.15
C ARG A 153 3.64 -0.47 11.04
N ILE A 154 4.38 -1.05 11.97
CA ILE A 154 4.33 -2.48 12.26
C ILE A 154 3.39 -2.64 13.45
N GLY A 155 2.19 -3.14 13.19
CA GLY A 155 1.16 -3.36 14.19
C GLY A 155 1.25 -4.73 14.85
N GLU A 156 0.22 -5.04 15.65
CA GLU A 156 0.10 -6.32 16.34
C GLU A 156 -0.04 -7.50 15.36
N MET A 157 -0.79 -7.32 14.27
CA MET A 157 -0.97 -8.37 13.27
C MET A 157 0.35 -8.70 12.55
N GLU A 158 1.13 -7.68 12.19
CA GLU A 158 2.45 -7.90 11.59
C GLU A 158 3.42 -8.57 12.56
N ARG A 159 3.38 -8.21 13.85
CA ARG A 159 4.16 -8.88 14.90
C ARG A 159 3.77 -10.36 15.00
N ASP A 160 2.48 -10.67 15.04
CA ASP A 160 2.00 -12.03 15.25
C ASP A 160 2.36 -12.94 14.06
N VAL A 161 2.36 -12.39 12.83
CA VAL A 161 2.88 -13.10 11.65
C VAL A 161 4.38 -13.39 11.78
N MET A 162 5.20 -12.42 12.24
CA MET A 162 6.63 -12.65 12.46
C MET A 162 6.89 -13.73 13.51
N LEU A 163 6.07 -13.76 14.58
CA LEU A 163 6.15 -14.77 15.62
C LEU A 163 5.70 -16.16 15.13
N ALA A 164 4.64 -16.23 14.31
CA ALA A 164 4.18 -17.48 13.70
C ALA A 164 5.25 -18.12 12.80
N HIS A 165 6.06 -17.30 12.12
CA HIS A 165 7.22 -17.77 11.36
C HIS A 165 8.45 -18.13 12.23
N GLY A 166 8.41 -17.89 13.54
CA GLY A 166 9.54 -18.14 14.45
C GLY A 166 10.68 -17.11 14.33
N MET A 167 10.43 -15.94 13.72
CA MET A 167 11.45 -14.93 13.45
C MET A 167 11.69 -13.99 14.64
N SER A 168 12.02 -14.56 15.81
CA SER A 168 12.16 -13.81 17.08
C SER A 168 13.20 -12.67 17.01
N ARG A 169 14.38 -12.94 16.42
CA ARG A 169 15.44 -11.94 16.26
C ARG A 169 15.02 -10.78 15.35
N PHE A 170 14.35 -11.09 14.25
CA PHE A 170 13.85 -10.07 13.31
C PHE A 170 12.72 -9.23 13.92
N CYS A 171 11.83 -9.87 14.67
CA CYS A 171 10.78 -9.17 15.41
C CYS A 171 11.39 -8.17 16.41
N ARG A 172 12.42 -8.58 17.16
CA ARG A 172 13.17 -7.69 18.06
C ARG A 172 13.84 -6.55 17.31
N GLU A 173 14.52 -6.83 16.20
CA GLU A 173 15.18 -5.80 15.39
C GLU A 173 14.19 -4.73 14.90
N ARG A 174 13.04 -5.17 14.38
CA ARG A 174 12.00 -4.27 13.85
C ARG A 174 11.31 -3.44 14.91
N LEU A 175 11.01 -4.03 16.06
CA LEU A 175 10.32 -3.34 17.15
C LEU A 175 11.25 -2.47 18.00
N TYR A 176 12.51 -2.85 18.18
CA TYR A 176 13.45 -2.19 19.08
C TYR A 176 14.57 -1.44 18.34
N ASP A 177 15.43 -2.16 17.61
CA ASP A 177 16.66 -1.59 17.05
C ASP A 177 16.39 -0.51 15.98
N VAL A 178 15.33 -0.68 15.19
CA VAL A 178 14.97 0.23 14.07
C VAL A 178 13.96 1.31 14.48
N SER A 179 13.36 1.22 15.67
CA SER A 179 12.27 2.11 16.09
C SER A 179 12.69 3.01 17.26
N ASP A 180 12.76 2.47 18.47
CA ASP A 180 12.82 3.25 19.71
C ASP A 180 13.86 2.73 20.71
N LYS A 181 15.02 2.32 20.19
CA LYS A 181 16.18 1.89 20.97
C LYS A 181 16.56 2.91 22.04
N TYR A 182 16.47 2.51 23.31
CA TYR A 182 16.84 3.33 24.45
C TYR A 182 17.53 2.50 25.53
N SER A 183 18.38 3.15 26.33
CA SER A 183 19.07 2.51 27.46
C SER A 183 18.87 3.32 28.73
N VAL A 184 18.54 2.64 29.82
CA VAL A 184 18.36 3.22 31.16
C VAL A 184 19.28 2.52 32.16
N HIS A 185 19.56 3.20 33.26
CA HIS A 185 20.21 2.60 34.41
C HIS A 185 19.17 2.29 35.48
N VAL A 186 19.20 1.05 35.99
CA VAL A 186 18.28 0.54 36.99
C VAL A 186 19.08 0.20 38.24
N CYS A 187 18.56 0.55 39.42
CA CYS A 187 19.16 0.16 40.69
C CYS A 187 18.84 -1.31 41.00
N LYS A 188 19.86 -2.14 41.27
CA LYS A 188 19.68 -3.57 41.55
C LYS A 188 18.89 -3.84 42.84
N LYS A 189 18.96 -2.93 43.83
CA LYS A 189 18.27 -3.09 45.12
C LYS A 189 16.77 -2.79 45.05
N CYS A 190 16.38 -1.69 44.41
CA CYS A 190 14.97 -1.25 44.39
C CYS A 190 14.25 -1.54 43.06
N GLY A 191 14.98 -1.85 41.99
CA GLY A 191 14.43 -2.09 40.65
C GLY A 191 13.91 -0.85 39.94
N MET A 192 14.15 0.34 40.48
CA MET A 192 13.71 1.61 39.89
C MET A 192 14.74 2.14 38.90
N MET A 193 14.25 2.82 37.86
CA MET A 193 15.08 3.64 36.98
C MET A 193 15.74 4.74 37.81
N ALA A 194 17.07 4.77 37.83
CA ALA A 194 17.86 5.68 38.63
C ALA A 194 18.55 6.74 37.77
N SER A 195 18.86 7.88 38.39
CA SER A 195 19.71 8.89 37.77
C SER A 195 21.15 8.43 37.85
N TYR A 196 21.73 8.14 36.70
CA TYR A 196 23.09 7.64 36.59
C TYR A 196 23.83 8.41 35.49
N ASN A 197 24.99 8.97 35.83
CA ASN A 197 25.87 9.69 34.93
C ASN A 197 27.33 9.43 35.33
N ASP A 198 28.11 8.80 34.46
CA ASP A 198 29.54 8.54 34.67
C ASP A 198 30.43 9.78 34.45
N GLY A 199 29.87 10.95 34.12
CA GLY A 199 30.63 12.18 33.88
C GLY A 199 31.46 12.20 32.58
N THR A 200 31.72 11.03 31.99
CA THR A 200 32.55 10.84 30.78
C THR A 200 31.92 11.39 29.48
N GLN A 201 30.62 11.73 29.48
CA GLN A 201 29.89 12.27 28.31
C GLN A 201 29.53 13.76 28.39
N ASN A 202 30.19 14.56 29.24
CA ASN A 202 30.03 16.01 29.26
C ASN A 202 30.83 16.71 28.15
N ARG A 203 30.39 16.64 26.89
CA ARG A 203 31.10 17.29 25.75
C ARG A 203 30.53 18.61 25.23
N MET A 204 29.51 19.21 25.84
CA MET A 204 29.02 20.50 25.31
C MET A 204 28.97 21.69 26.27
N PHE A 205 28.83 21.55 27.60
CA PHE A 205 28.54 22.74 28.44
C PHE A 205 29.21 22.84 29.82
N ALA A 206 29.96 21.84 30.31
CA ALA A 206 30.64 21.94 31.61
C ALA A 206 32.00 21.21 31.63
N LYS A 207 33.03 21.86 32.20
CA LYS A 207 34.39 21.31 32.40
C LYS A 207 34.53 20.45 33.67
N SER A 208 33.50 20.37 34.50
CA SER A 208 33.50 19.57 35.72
C SER A 208 33.00 18.16 35.45
N ASP A 209 33.76 17.16 35.90
CA ASP A 209 33.36 15.76 35.91
C ASP A 209 32.22 15.55 36.91
N PHE A 210 30.99 15.75 36.45
CA PHE A 210 29.79 15.58 37.27
C PHE A 210 29.32 14.13 37.20
N THR A 211 29.84 13.32 38.12
CA THR A 211 29.42 11.93 38.30
C THR A 211 28.21 11.86 39.23
N ILE A 212 27.11 11.26 38.78
CA ILE A 212 25.95 10.96 39.62
C ILE A 212 25.73 9.45 39.60
N HIS A 213 25.87 8.81 40.75
CA HIS A 213 25.49 7.41 40.94
C HIS A 213 24.62 7.34 42.18
N LEU A 214 23.36 7.77 42.09
CA LEU A 214 22.49 7.83 43.26
C LEU A 214 21.06 7.41 42.94
N CYS A 215 20.58 6.40 43.67
CA CYS A 215 19.17 6.06 43.73
C CYS A 215 18.51 6.72 44.93
N ARG A 216 17.68 7.74 44.71
CA ARG A 216 16.98 8.47 45.79
C ARG A 216 15.95 7.64 46.57
N THR A 217 15.58 6.46 46.07
CA THR A 217 14.57 5.61 46.72
C THR A 217 15.16 4.72 47.81
N CYS A 218 16.44 4.35 47.70
CA CYS A 218 17.09 3.41 48.61
C CYS A 218 18.52 3.84 49.00
N ASP A 219 18.88 5.08 48.67
CA ASP A 219 20.20 5.68 48.86
C ASP A 219 21.38 4.81 48.37
N ASN A 220 21.12 3.96 47.38
CA ASN A 220 22.13 3.10 46.80
C ASN A 220 23.03 3.92 45.86
N MET A 221 24.35 3.74 46.03
CA MET A 221 25.38 4.44 45.25
C MET A 221 26.22 3.49 44.37
N THR A 222 26.16 2.19 44.60
CA THR A 222 27.08 1.22 43.98
C THR A 222 26.40 0.31 42.96
N ASP A 223 25.26 -0.28 43.30
CA ASP A 223 24.70 -1.39 42.52
C ASP A 223 23.69 -0.91 41.46
N PHE A 224 24.20 -0.62 40.26
CA PHE A 224 23.41 -0.25 39.08
C PHE A 224 23.65 -1.22 37.91
N ALA A 225 22.59 -1.46 37.13
CA ALA A 225 22.64 -2.22 35.88
C ALA A 225 22.18 -1.34 34.72
N ARG A 226 22.91 -1.40 33.60
CA ARG A 226 22.48 -0.78 32.35
C ARG A 226 21.55 -1.74 31.61
N VAL A 227 20.33 -1.30 31.34
CA VAL A 227 19.29 -2.10 30.68
C VAL A 227 18.86 -1.44 29.37
N GLU A 228 18.78 -2.25 28.33
CA GLU A 228 18.26 -1.88 27.01
C GLU A 228 16.74 -2.11 26.97
N ILE A 229 15.96 -1.03 26.86
CA ILE A 229 14.49 -1.07 26.81
C ILE A 229 13.95 -0.13 25.74
N PRO A 230 12.78 -0.43 25.12
CA PRO A 230 12.11 0.52 24.23
C PRO A 230 11.81 1.84 24.94
N TYR A 231 11.98 2.98 24.26
CA TYR A 231 11.64 4.28 24.84
C TYR A 231 10.14 4.38 25.19
N ALA A 232 9.27 3.73 24.41
CA ALA A 232 7.85 3.64 24.73
C ALA A 232 7.60 2.97 26.09
N TYR A 233 8.36 1.93 26.44
CA TYR A 233 8.26 1.28 27.75
C TYR A 233 8.72 2.21 28.89
N LYS A 234 9.78 2.99 28.67
CA LYS A 234 10.22 4.01 29.64
C LYS A 234 9.10 5.02 29.93
N LEU A 235 8.41 5.52 28.90
CA LEU A 235 7.27 6.41 29.07
C LEU A 235 6.13 5.75 29.83
N MET A 236 5.74 4.53 29.44
CA MET A 236 4.70 3.76 30.13
C MET A 236 5.05 3.56 31.61
N ALA A 237 6.30 3.26 31.93
CA ALA A 237 6.76 3.09 33.30
C ALA A 237 6.65 4.39 34.11
N GLN A 238 6.91 5.55 33.50
CA GLN A 238 6.73 6.86 34.14
C GLN A 238 5.24 7.20 34.31
N GLU A 239 4.39 6.87 33.34
CA GLU A 239 2.94 7.06 33.44
C GLU A 239 2.34 6.20 34.58
N LEU A 240 2.75 4.95 34.70
CA LEU A 240 2.33 4.09 35.82
C LEU A 240 2.71 4.66 37.19
N GLN A 241 3.90 5.26 37.31
CA GLN A 241 4.34 5.92 38.54
C GLN A 241 3.43 7.10 38.94
N THR A 242 2.85 7.81 37.97
CA THR A 242 1.90 8.90 38.28
C THR A 242 0.60 8.40 38.92
N ILE A 243 0.25 7.12 38.70
CA ILE A 243 -0.94 6.45 39.25
C ILE A 243 -0.55 5.63 40.50
N ASN A 244 0.62 5.89 41.09
CA ASN A 244 1.18 5.15 42.24
C ASN A 244 1.42 3.66 41.99
N VAL A 245 1.50 3.23 40.72
CA VAL A 245 1.92 1.88 40.35
C VAL A 245 3.42 1.89 40.10
N VAL A 246 4.16 1.03 40.79
CA VAL A 246 5.64 1.03 40.75
C VAL A 246 6.14 -0.16 39.93
N PRO A 247 6.47 0.03 38.63
CA PRO A 247 7.08 -1.02 37.82
C PRO A 247 8.55 -1.18 38.21
N ARG A 248 8.89 -2.31 38.86
CA ARG A 248 10.27 -2.65 39.24
C ARG A 248 10.89 -3.58 38.19
N ILE A 249 12.05 -3.20 37.67
CA ILE A 249 12.85 -4.02 36.77
C ILE A 249 13.89 -4.75 37.61
N ILE A 250 13.78 -6.07 37.68
CA ILE A 250 14.74 -6.93 38.39
C ILE A 250 15.73 -7.46 37.37
N THR A 251 17.00 -7.14 37.57
CA THR A 251 18.11 -7.65 36.75
C THR A 251 18.91 -8.65 37.58
N GLU A 252 19.26 -9.78 36.99
CA GLU A 252 20.25 -10.72 37.56
C GLU A 252 21.65 -10.08 37.65
#